data_AF-A0A1X7NMN5-F1
#
_entry.id   AF-A0A1X7NMN5-F1
#
_cell.length_a   1.000
_cell.length_b   1.000
_cell.length_c   1.000
_cell.angle_alpha   90.00
_cell.angle_beta   90.00
_cell.angle_gamma   90.00
#
_symmetry.space_group_name_H-M   'P 1'
#
loop_
_entity.id
_entity.type
_entity.pdbx_description
1 polymer ?
#
loop_
_entity_poly.entity_id
_entity_poly.type
_entity_poly.pdbx_seq_one_letter_code
_entity_poly.pdbx_strand_id
1 'polypeptide(L)'
;MLNNIQKKEALEVLLEDATKIFQLINNQKNQLCLTECPAFNEIVDTQMFGLSKEISFAKKIGVINSTEGDRILSDLEKKLNDLYTKAYNEKNL
;
A
#
# COMPACT_ATOMS: atom_id res chain seq x y z
N MET A 1 -0.80 -27.17 12.35
CA MET A 1 0.38 -26.29 12.28
C MET A 1 0.34 -25.58 10.94
N LEU A 2 0.43 -24.25 10.92
CA LEU A 2 0.66 -23.51 9.67
C LEU A 2 2.04 -23.92 9.14
N ASN A 3 2.11 -24.35 7.86
CA ASN A 3 3.38 -24.71 7.26
C ASN A 3 4.11 -23.44 6.77
N ASN A 4 5.45 -23.46 6.72
CA ASN A 4 6.25 -22.29 6.32
C ASN A 4 5.98 -21.86 4.86
N ILE A 5 5.47 -22.76 4.03
CA ILE A 5 5.13 -22.51 2.63
C ILE A 5 3.92 -21.57 2.54
N GLN A 6 2.84 -21.86 3.28
CA GLN A 6 1.62 -21.04 3.36
C GLN A 6 1.90 -19.61 3.85
N LYS A 7 2.82 -19.47 4.81
CA LYS A 7 3.23 -18.15 5.30
C LYS A 7 3.94 -17.34 4.23
N LYS A 8 4.89 -17.96 3.52
CA LYS A 8 5.63 -17.30 2.44
C LYS A 8 4.70 -16.86 1.33
N GLU A 9 3.80 -17.75 0.89
CA GLU A 9 2.81 -17.47 -0.16
C GLU A 9 1.89 -16.29 0.24
N ALA A 10 1.41 -16.27 1.49
CA ALA A 10 0.58 -15.17 1.97
C ALA A 10 1.34 -13.83 2.02
N LEU A 11 2.61 -13.83 2.45
CA LEU A 11 3.44 -12.62 2.41
C LEU A 11 3.68 -12.14 0.98
N GLU A 12 3.93 -13.05 0.03
CA GLU A 12 4.11 -12.71 -1.38
C GLU A 12 2.85 -12.07 -1.96
N VAL A 13 1.68 -12.63 -1.70
CA VAL A 13 0.39 -12.06 -2.14
C VAL A 13 0.19 -10.65 -1.57
N LEU A 14 0.35 -10.47 -0.25
CA LEU A 14 0.17 -9.15 0.38
C LEU A 14 1.16 -8.10 -0.13
N LEU A 15 2.40 -8.49 -0.42
CA LEU A 15 3.41 -7.61 -1.02
C LEU A 15 3.10 -7.27 -2.47
N GLU A 16 2.55 -8.21 -3.23
CA GLU A 16 2.10 -8.00 -4.60
C GLU A 16 0.94 -6.99 -4.64
N ASP A 17 -0.04 -7.13 -3.74
CA ASP A 17 -1.17 -6.22 -3.67
C ASP A 17 -0.75 -4.81 -3.22
N ALA A 18 0.16 -4.69 -2.25
CA ALA A 18 0.80 -3.41 -1.91
C ALA A 18 1.53 -2.79 -3.12
N THR A 19 2.18 -3.61 -3.95
CA THR A 19 2.86 -3.15 -5.17
C THR A 19 1.86 -2.67 -6.22
N LYS A 20 0.74 -3.37 -6.42
CA LYS A 20 -0.33 -2.96 -7.34
C LYS A 20 -0.94 -1.62 -6.91
N ILE A 21 -1.18 -1.41 -5.62
CA ILE A 21 -1.67 -0.14 -5.07
C ILE A 21 -0.70 0.99 -5.41
N PHE A 22 0.59 0.80 -5.13
CA PHE A 22 1.61 1.79 -5.46
C PHE A 22 1.65 2.10 -6.96
N GLN A 23 1.60 1.08 -7.82
CA GLN A 23 1.63 1.25 -9.27
C GLN A 23 0.39 1.98 -9.78
N LEU A 24 -0.80 1.67 -9.27
CA LEU A 24 -2.05 2.34 -9.61
C LEU A 24 -1.92 3.85 -9.36
N ILE A 25 -1.46 4.22 -8.16
CA ILE A 25 -1.28 5.61 -7.72
C ILE A 25 -0.16 6.29 -8.54
N ASN A 26 0.98 5.63 -8.72
CA ASN A 26 2.11 6.16 -9.47
C ASN A 26 1.79 6.38 -10.96
N ASN A 27 1.00 5.52 -11.59
CA ASN A 27 0.61 5.69 -12.99
C ASN A 27 -0.39 6.84 -13.18
N GLN A 28 -1.22 7.07 -12.16
CA GLN A 28 -2.20 8.15 -12.13
C GLN A 28 -1.59 9.51 -11.76
N LYS A 29 -0.34 9.52 -11.29
CA LYS A 29 0.34 10.69 -10.74
C LYS A 29 0.33 11.93 -11.66
N ASN A 30 0.57 11.69 -12.96
CA ASN A 30 0.68 12.74 -13.98
C ASN A 30 -0.68 13.14 -14.55
N GLN A 31 -1.71 12.29 -14.42
CA GLN A 31 -3.03 12.52 -15.01
C GLN A 31 -3.98 13.26 -14.04
N LEU A 32 -3.76 13.17 -12.74
CA LEU A 32 -4.79 13.48 -11.74
C LEU A 32 -4.56 14.73 -10.89
N CYS A 33 -3.62 15.63 -11.23
CA CYS A 33 -3.28 16.76 -10.36
C CYS A 33 -3.15 16.30 -8.90
N LEU A 34 -2.27 15.33 -8.65
CA LEU A 34 -2.11 14.62 -7.37
C LEU A 34 -2.28 15.47 -6.11
N THR A 35 -1.82 16.71 -6.14
CA THR A 35 -1.80 17.65 -5.03
C THR A 35 -3.08 18.48 -4.88
N GLU A 36 -3.99 18.46 -5.84
CA GLU A 36 -5.16 19.36 -5.93
C GLU A 36 -6.51 18.64 -6.07
N CYS A 37 -6.54 17.30 -6.10
CA CYS A 37 -7.78 16.56 -6.23
C CYS A 37 -8.18 15.89 -4.90
N PRO A 38 -9.15 16.43 -4.15
CA PRO A 38 -9.64 15.81 -2.90
C PRO A 38 -10.08 14.35 -3.09
N ALA A 39 -10.66 14.03 -4.25
CA ALA A 39 -11.08 12.68 -4.59
C ALA A 39 -9.91 11.68 -4.72
N PHE A 40 -8.70 12.15 -5.04
CA PHE A 40 -7.54 11.26 -5.13
C PHE A 40 -7.09 10.76 -3.77
N ASN A 41 -7.09 11.62 -2.75
CA ASN A 41 -6.77 11.23 -1.38
C ASN A 41 -7.75 10.15 -0.88
N GLU A 42 -9.04 10.29 -1.19
CA GLU A 42 -10.05 9.29 -0.85
C GLU A 42 -9.80 7.93 -1.54
N ILE A 43 -9.33 7.94 -2.79
CA ILE A 43 -8.94 6.71 -3.50
C ILE A 43 -7.77 6.05 -2.79
N VAL A 44 -6.73 6.81 -2.45
CA VAL A 44 -5.55 6.27 -1.74
C VAL A 44 -5.94 5.73 -0.38
N ASP A 45 -6.74 6.45 0.39
CA ASP A 45 -7.23 6.00 1.70
C ASP A 45 -8.05 4.71 1.59
N THR A 46 -8.90 4.61 0.57
CA THR A 46 -9.69 3.39 0.33
C THR A 46 -8.81 2.20 -0.04
N GLN A 47 -7.78 2.40 -0.88
CA GLN A 47 -6.82 1.35 -1.23
C GLN A 47 -6.02 0.88 0.00
N MET A 48 -5.51 1.83 0.80
CA MET A 48 -4.78 1.54 2.04
C MET A 48 -5.68 0.80 3.05
N PHE A 49 -6.94 1.21 3.18
CA PHE A 49 -7.90 0.53 4.03
C PHE A 49 -8.18 -0.90 3.56
N GLY A 50 -8.33 -1.12 2.25
CA GLY A 50 -8.49 -2.46 1.66
C GLY A 50 -7.36 -3.40 2.05
N LEU A 51 -6.12 -2.99 1.79
CA LEU A 51 -4.92 -3.75 2.17
C LEU A 51 -4.85 -3.98 3.69
N SER A 52 -5.23 -2.99 4.49
CA SER A 52 -5.26 -3.13 5.96
C SER A 52 -6.21 -4.25 6.42
N LYS A 53 -7.31 -4.49 5.69
CA LYS A 53 -8.29 -5.54 6.00
C LYS A 53 -7.78 -6.92 5.62
N GLU A 54 -7.11 -7.05 4.48
CA GLU A 54 -6.43 -8.30 4.07
C GLU A 54 -5.34 -8.68 5.08
N ILE A 55 -4.50 -7.73 5.48
CA ILE A 55 -3.48 -7.92 6.51
C ILE A 55 -4.13 -8.30 7.85
N SER A 56 -5.21 -7.61 8.24
CA SER A 56 -5.94 -7.92 9.48
C SER A 56 -6.52 -9.34 9.45
N PHE A 57 -7.03 -9.78 8.30
CA PHE A 57 -7.51 -11.14 8.11
C PHE A 57 -6.37 -12.14 8.26
N ALA A 58 -5.25 -11.94 7.55
CA ALA A 58 -4.07 -12.80 7.62
C ALA A 58 -3.48 -12.91 9.03
N LYS A 59 -3.47 -11.81 9.80
CA LYS A 59 -3.11 -11.80 11.24
C LYS A 59 -4.07 -12.64 12.08
N LYS A 60 -5.40 -12.50 11.87
CA LYS A 60 -6.43 -13.22 12.65
C LYS A 60 -6.39 -14.72 12.46
N ILE A 61 -6.06 -15.19 11.25
CA ILE A 61 -5.89 -16.63 10.97
C ILE A 61 -4.49 -17.15 11.31
N GLY A 62 -3.61 -16.28 11.83
CA GLY A 62 -2.29 -16.63 12.33
C GLY A 62 -1.23 -16.86 11.25
N VAL A 63 -1.52 -16.58 9.97
CA VAL A 63 -0.60 -16.82 8.85
C VAL A 63 0.59 -15.86 8.86
N ILE A 64 0.37 -14.62 9.32
CA ILE A 64 1.42 -13.61 9.55
C ILE A 64 1.32 -13.05 10.96
N ASN A 65 2.42 -12.46 11.45
CA ASN A 65 2.42 -11.74 12.72
C ASN A 65 2.14 -10.23 12.55
N SER A 66 1.97 -9.53 13.68
CA SER A 66 1.70 -8.09 13.69
C SER A 66 2.80 -7.28 12.99
N THR A 67 4.05 -7.55 13.34
CA THR A 67 5.23 -6.84 12.80
C THR A 67 5.34 -6.97 11.29
N GLU A 68 5.08 -8.16 10.73
CA GLU A 68 5.09 -8.39 9.29
C GLU A 68 4.02 -7.55 8.58
N GLY A 69 2.79 -7.58 9.08
CA GLY A 69 1.70 -6.79 8.51
C GLY A 69 1.92 -5.28 8.65
N ASP A 70 2.40 -4.82 9.80
CA ASP A 70 2.65 -3.39 10.05
C ASP A 70 3.77 -2.88 9.14
N ARG A 71 4.80 -3.70 8.89
CA ARG A 71 5.88 -3.34 7.97
C ARG A 71 5.39 -3.14 6.54
N ILE A 72 4.48 -3.99 6.05
CA ILE A 72 3.92 -3.86 4.68
C ILE A 72 3.21 -2.50 4.53
N LEU A 73 2.37 -2.13 5.51
CA LEU A 73 1.65 -0.86 5.50
C LEU A 73 2.61 0.34 5.58
N SER A 74 3.55 0.33 6.53
CA SER A 74 4.51 1.42 6.71
C SER A 74 5.42 1.62 5.49
N ASP A 75 5.86 0.52 4.85
CA ASP A 75 6.69 0.60 3.65
C ASP A 75 5.90 1.17 2.46
N LEU A 76 4.62 0.83 2.32
CA LEU A 76 3.76 1.39 1.28
C LEU A 76 3.46 2.87 1.55
N GLU A 77 3.09 3.24 2.77
CA GLU A 77 2.82 4.62 3.17
C GLU A 77 4.04 5.52 2.90
N LYS A 78 5.23 5.06 3.27
CA LYS A 78 6.48 5.78 2.97
C LYS A 78 6.68 5.99 1.47
N LYS A 79 6.48 4.96 0.64
CA LYS A 79 6.61 5.08 -0.82
C LYS A 79 5.61 6.07 -1.41
N LEU A 80 4.38 6.09 -0.91
CA LEU A 80 3.35 7.05 -1.34
C LEU A 80 3.71 8.47 -0.93
N ASN A 81 4.19 8.67 0.30
CA ASN A 81 4.69 9.98 0.75
C ASN A 81 5.85 10.49 -0.12
N ASP A 82 6.83 9.63 -0.44
CA ASP A 82 7.92 9.98 -1.34
C ASP A 82 7.41 10.37 -2.74
N LEU A 83 6.38 9.68 -3.24
CA LEU A 83 5.73 9.99 -4.51
C LEU A 83 5.05 11.38 -4.47
N TYR A 84 4.32 11.68 -3.40
CA TYR A 84 3.67 12.99 -3.22
C TYR A 84 4.69 14.12 -3.12
N THR A 85 5.76 13.95 -2.33
CA THR A 85 6.82 14.95 -2.21
C THR A 85 7.48 15.23 -3.56
N LYS A 86 7.75 14.20 -4.36
CA LYS A 86 8.30 14.37 -5.71
C LYS A 86 7.35 15.12 -6.62
N ALA A 87 6.09 14.71 -6.68
CA ALA A 87 5.08 15.36 -7.51
C ALA A 87 4.87 16.84 -7.13
N TYR A 88 4.90 17.15 -5.82
CA TYR A 88 4.85 18.54 -5.34
C TYR A 88 6.06 19.35 -5.79
N ASN A 89 7.27 18.81 -5.64
CA ASN A 89 8.50 19.51 -6.04
C ASN A 89 8.59 19.73 -7.55
N GLU A 90 8.18 18.75 -8.36
CA GLU A 90 8.13 18.87 -9.83
C GLU A 90 7.15 19.96 -10.31
N LYS A 91 6.06 20.22 -9.57
CA LYS A 91 5.07 21.26 -9.92
C LYS A 91 5.53 22.68 -9.56
N ASN A 92 6.40 22.82 -8.55
CA ASN A 92 6.86 24.11 -8.04
C ASN A 92 8.24 24.52 -8.59
N LEU A 93 8.72 23.83 -9.63
CA LEU A 93 9.94 24.13 -10.38
C LEU A 93 9.56 24.71 -11.75
#